data_AF-A0A5Y4ZC58-F1
#
_entry.id   AF-A0A5Y4ZC58-F1
#
_cell.length_a   1.000
_cell.length_b   1.000
_cell.length_c   1.000
_cell.angle_alpha   90.00
_cell.angle_beta   90.00
_cell.angle_gamma   90.00
#
_symmetry.space_group_name_H-M   'P 1'
#
loop_
_entity.id
_entity.type
_entity.pdbx_description
1 polymer ?
#
loop_
_entity_poly.entity_id
_entity_poly.type
_entity_poly.pdbx_seq_one_letter_code
_entity_poly.pdbx_strand_id
1 'polypeptide(L)'
;TRITFSGTVWKMMLTPYPSVGDPHENDYHRFMLIGLAPEGKVRVWLENDNKPNIPLTGEKVILIETVSGKDLKMCKNITNHPDGYIYYGDTPDFIKGKKYPYGEW
;
A
#
# COMPACT_ATOMS: atom_id res chain seq x y z
N THR A 1 5.58 10.48 -3.90
CA THR A 1 4.86 9.31 -4.42
C THR A 1 3.53 9.73 -4.97
N ARG A 2 3.18 9.30 -6.18
CA ARG A 2 1.86 9.48 -6.79
C ARG A 2 1.24 8.11 -7.04
N ILE A 3 -0.05 7.97 -6.73
CA ILE A 3 -0.83 6.77 -6.97
C ILE A 3 -2.03 7.18 -7.83
N THR A 4 -2.18 6.55 -8.98
CA THR A 4 -3.27 6.80 -9.92
C THR A 4 -4.08 5.52 -10.07
N PHE A 5 -5.38 5.61 -9.82
CA PHE A 5 -6.32 4.49 -9.95
C PHE A 5 -7.09 4.61 -11.26
N SER A 6 -7.26 3.50 -11.97
CA SER A 6 -8.08 3.49 -13.17
C SER A 6 -9.57 3.35 -12.84
N GLY A 7 -10.42 3.57 -13.85
CA GLY A 7 -11.86 3.33 -13.73
C GLY A 7 -12.22 1.88 -13.36
N THR A 8 -11.29 0.93 -13.49
CA THR A 8 -11.48 -0.44 -13.00
C THR A 8 -11.58 -0.48 -11.48
N VAL A 9 -10.73 0.26 -10.76
CA VAL A 9 -10.78 0.33 -9.29
C VAL A 9 -12.08 0.99 -8.84
N TRP A 10 -12.49 2.06 -9.53
CA TRP A 10 -13.80 2.69 -9.29
C TRP A 10 -14.97 1.70 -9.45
N LYS A 11 -14.97 0.90 -10.52
CA LYS A 11 -15.98 -0.16 -10.72
C LYS A 11 -15.95 -1.21 -9.62
N MET A 12 -14.76 -1.62 -9.16
CA MET A 12 -14.63 -2.56 -8.05
C MET A 12 -15.25 -1.99 -6.76
N MET A 13 -15.02 -0.72 -6.44
CA MET A 13 -15.59 -0.09 -5.26
C MET A 13 -17.11 0.12 -5.33
N LEU A 14 -17.66 0.26 -6.54
CA LEU A 14 -19.12 0.37 -6.77
C LEU A 14 -19.82 -0.97 -6.97
N THR A 15 -19.08 -2.08 -7.06
CA THR A 15 -19.67 -3.41 -7.23
C THR A 15 -19.99 -3.96 -5.85
N PRO A 16 -21.27 -4.19 -5.52
CA PRO A 16 -21.65 -4.78 -4.24
C PRO A 16 -21.20 -6.24 -4.15
N TYR A 17 -20.95 -6.70 -2.92
CA TYR A 17 -20.76 -8.11 -2.61
C TYR A 17 -21.65 -8.51 -1.41
N PRO A 18 -22.05 -9.79 -1.27
CA PRO A 18 -22.90 -10.21 -0.16
C PRO A 18 -22.25 -9.89 1.19
N SER A 19 -23.01 -9.28 2.10
CA SER A 19 -22.49 -8.96 3.42
C SER A 19 -22.11 -10.22 4.18
N VAL A 20 -21.05 -10.13 4.98
CA VAL A 20 -20.65 -11.23 5.88
C VAL A 20 -21.52 -11.24 7.14
N GLY A 21 -22.09 -10.10 7.53
CA GLY A 21 -22.92 -9.96 8.73
C GLY A 21 -24.40 -10.28 8.50
N ASP A 22 -24.94 -9.92 7.33
CA ASP A 22 -26.36 -10.13 6.99
C ASP A 22 -26.53 -10.70 5.56
N PRO A 23 -27.07 -11.92 5.38
CA PRO A 23 -27.31 -12.52 4.07
C PRO A 23 -28.26 -11.74 3.14
N HIS A 24 -29.04 -10.79 3.68
CA HIS A 24 -29.99 -9.97 2.94
C HIS A 24 -29.41 -8.61 2.51
N GLU A 25 -28.19 -8.29 2.95
CA GLU A 25 -27.53 -7.02 2.63
C GLU A 25 -26.32 -7.23 1.70
N ASN A 26 -25.94 -6.13 1.04
CA ASN A 26 -24.72 -6.07 0.26
C ASN A 26 -23.79 -5.01 0.85
N ASP A 27 -22.50 -5.36 0.92
CA ASP A 27 -21.42 -4.48 1.28
C ASP A 27 -20.65 -3.99 0.05
N TYR A 28 -19.79 -3.00 0.28
CA TYR A 28 -18.94 -2.38 -0.73
C TYR A 28 -17.51 -2.29 -0.23
N HIS A 29 -16.53 -2.35 -1.13
CA HIS A 29 -15.13 -2.13 -0.77
C HIS A 29 -14.93 -0.64 -0.42
N ARG A 30 -14.86 -0.33 0.87
CA ARG A 30 -14.78 1.05 1.39
C ARG A 30 -13.36 1.53 1.63
N PHE A 31 -12.45 0.61 1.97
CA PHE A 31 -11.11 0.97 2.42
C PHE A 31 -10.02 0.55 1.44
N MET A 32 -9.02 1.41 1.30
CA MET A 32 -7.78 1.11 0.60
C MET A 32 -6.64 1.00 1.62
N LEU A 33 -5.88 -0.07 1.49
CA LEU A 33 -4.71 -0.33 2.33
C LEU A 33 -3.46 -0.02 1.50
N ILE A 34 -2.59 0.85 2.02
CA ILE A 34 -1.38 1.27 1.33
C ILE A 34 -0.17 0.83 2.16
N GLY A 35 0.62 -0.09 1.61
CA GLY A 35 1.86 -0.56 2.21
C GLY A 35 3.07 0.14 1.58
N LEU A 36 3.98 0.64 2.41
CA LEU A 36 5.23 1.26 1.99
C LEU A 36 6.42 0.44 2.49
N ALA A 37 7.24 -0.04 1.56
CA ALA A 37 8.53 -0.66 1.84
C ALA A 37 9.64 0.42 2.00
N PRO A 38 10.80 0.12 2.62
CA PRO A 38 11.89 1.07 2.92
C PRO A 38 12.57 1.55 1.67
N GLU A 39 12.63 0.68 0.66
CA GLU A 39 13.10 1.00 -0.68
C GLU A 39 12.20 2.04 -1.37
N GLY A 40 11.12 2.47 -0.74
CA GLY A 40 10.14 3.41 -1.27
C GLY A 40 9.08 2.76 -2.14
N LYS A 41 9.10 1.42 -2.29
CA LYS A 41 8.11 0.68 -3.09
C LYS A 41 6.75 0.68 -2.39
N VAL A 42 5.72 1.13 -3.10
CA VAL A 42 4.35 1.16 -2.61
C VAL A 42 3.52 0.04 -3.23
N ARG A 43 2.68 -0.58 -2.42
CA ARG A 43 1.65 -1.53 -2.84
C ARG A 43 0.31 -1.12 -2.26
N VAL A 44 -0.76 -1.40 -3.01
CA VAL A 44 -2.11 -1.01 -2.62
C VAL A 44 -3.04 -2.20 -2.72
N TRP A 45 -3.96 -2.31 -1.77
CA TRP A 45 -5.02 -3.31 -1.74
C TRP A 45 -6.37 -2.65 -1.49
N LEU A 46 -7.44 -3.29 -1.95
CA LEU A 46 -8.79 -3.06 -1.43
C LEU A 46 -9.03 -3.99 -0.25
N GLU A 47 -9.57 -3.46 0.83
CA GLU A 47 -10.00 -4.27 1.96
C GLU A 47 -11.14 -5.21 1.55
N ASN A 48 -11.09 -6.43 2.06
CA ASN A 48 -12.05 -7.47 1.74
C ASN A 48 -12.53 -8.13 3.03
N ASP A 49 -13.74 -7.82 3.46
CA ASP A 49 -14.22 -8.20 4.79
C ASP A 49 -14.18 -9.72 4.99
N ASN A 50 -13.51 -10.13 6.09
CA ASN A 50 -13.31 -11.54 6.47
C ASN A 50 -12.67 -12.43 5.37
N LYS A 51 -11.97 -11.82 4.41
CA LYS A 51 -11.26 -12.49 3.31
C LYS A 51 -9.88 -11.84 3.10
N PRO A 52 -8.99 -12.47 2.32
CA PRO A 52 -7.75 -11.81 1.93
C PRO A 52 -8.01 -10.52 1.14
N ASN A 53 -7.29 -9.46 1.49
CA ASN A 53 -7.36 -8.18 0.79
C ASN A 53 -7.00 -8.32 -0.68
N ILE A 54 -7.70 -7.59 -1.54
CA ILE A 54 -7.58 -7.71 -2.99
C ILE A 54 -6.40 -6.86 -3.46
N PRO A 55 -5.30 -7.44 -3.97
CA PRO A 55 -4.16 -6.67 -4.43
C PRO A 55 -4.51 -5.90 -5.71
N LEU A 56 -4.22 -4.60 -5.73
CA LEU A 56 -4.31 -3.79 -6.94
C LEU A 56 -3.00 -3.94 -7.71
N THR A 57 -3.05 -4.66 -8.84
CA THR A 57 -1.88 -4.95 -9.67
C THR A 57 -2.16 -4.72 -11.14
N GLY A 58 -1.10 -4.35 -11.87
CA GLY A 58 -1.14 -4.15 -13.32
C GLY A 58 -1.41 -2.70 -13.70
N GLU A 59 -0.69 -2.22 -14.71
CA GLU A 59 -0.67 -0.81 -15.13
C GLU A 59 -2.03 -0.28 -15.61
N LYS A 60 -2.92 -1.18 -16.07
CA LYS A 60 -4.30 -0.85 -16.45
C LYS A 60 -5.24 -0.66 -15.25
N VAL A 61 -4.84 -1.09 -14.06
CA VAL A 61 -5.63 -1.01 -12.82
C VAL A 61 -5.09 0.10 -11.92
N ILE A 62 -3.78 0.14 -11.74
CA ILE A 62 -3.11 1.10 -10.86
C ILE A 62 -1.74 1.47 -11.44
N LEU A 63 -1.41 2.75 -11.38
CA LEU A 63 -0.08 3.28 -11.67
C LEU A 63 0.50 3.88 -10.39
N ILE A 64 1.68 3.41 -9.99
CA ILE A 64 2.36 3.85 -8.78
C ILE A 64 3.71 4.42 -9.18
N GLU A 65 3.91 5.70 -8.91
CA GLU A 65 5.17 6.41 -9.14
C GLU A 65 5.79 6.76 -7.79
N THR A 66 6.81 6.01 -7.41
CA THR A 66 7.53 6.18 -6.15
C THR A 66 8.82 6.95 -6.37
N VAL A 67 9.16 7.82 -5.43
CA VAL A 67 10.47 8.49 -5.37
C VAL A 67 11.17 8.03 -4.09
N SER A 68 12.49 7.87 -4.14
CA SER A 68 13.31 7.44 -2.99
C SER A 68 14.61 8.24 -2.92
N GLY A 69 15.31 8.15 -1.78
CA GLY A 69 16.58 8.84 -1.56
C GLY A 69 16.47 10.37 -1.74
N LYS A 70 17.37 10.94 -2.55
CA LYS A 70 17.47 12.39 -2.75
C LYS A 70 16.23 13.00 -3.43
N ASP A 71 15.44 12.22 -4.16
CA ASP A 71 14.23 12.70 -4.85
C ASP A 71 12.99 12.65 -3.96
N LEU A 72 13.06 11.96 -2.81
CA LEU A 72 12.02 11.96 -1.80
C LEU A 72 11.99 13.34 -1.13
N LYS A 73 10.99 14.18 -1.46
CA LYS A 73 10.80 15.49 -0.80
C LYS A 73 9.99 15.38 0.49
N MET A 74 9.11 14.39 0.56
CA MET A 74 8.31 14.11 1.75
C MET A 74 9.24 13.56 2.85
N CYS A 75 9.17 14.11 4.06
CA CYS A 75 10.05 13.77 5.20
C CYS A 75 11.46 14.38 5.20
N LYS A 76 11.90 15.11 4.16
CA LYS A 76 13.16 15.87 4.23
C LYS A 76 13.09 16.93 5.30
N ASN A 77 14.10 16.96 6.17
CA ASN A 77 14.19 17.87 7.32
C ASN A 77 13.01 17.80 8.30
N ILE A 78 12.16 16.76 8.22
CA ILE A 78 11.08 16.52 9.20
C ILE A 78 11.59 15.66 10.35
N THR A 79 12.55 14.78 10.09
CA THR A 79 13.22 13.97 11.10
C THR A 79 14.66 14.46 11.29
N ASN A 80 15.38 13.89 12.27
CA ASN A 80 16.82 14.11 12.44
C ASN A 80 17.68 13.51 11.29
N HIS A 81 17.05 12.94 10.27
CA HIS A 81 17.71 12.46 9.06
C HIS A 81 17.33 13.34 7.86
N PRO A 82 18.31 14.03 7.26
CA PRO A 82 18.05 15.00 6.19
C PRO A 82 17.42 14.36 4.94
N ASP A 83 17.66 13.06 4.72
CA ASP A 83 17.14 12.30 3.58
C ASP A 83 15.93 11.38 3.92
N GLY A 84 15.32 11.51 5.11
CA GLY A 84 14.06 10.81 5.41
C GLY A 84 14.03 10.08 6.76
N TYR A 85 13.90 8.75 6.76
CA TYR A 85 13.81 7.93 7.98
C TYR A 85 14.87 6.83 7.94
N ILE A 86 15.64 6.66 9.02
CA ILE A 86 16.61 5.57 9.18
C ILE A 86 16.18 4.70 10.35
N TYR A 87 16.24 3.38 10.17
CA TYR A 87 16.03 2.42 11.25
C TYR A 87 17.26 2.36 12.15
N TYR A 88 17.06 2.38 13.45
CA TYR A 88 18.13 2.34 14.47
C TYR A 88 18.10 1.06 15.30
N GLY A 89 19.16 0.86 16.07
CA GLY A 89 19.32 -0.26 16.99
C GLY A 89 19.45 -1.58 16.23
N ASP A 90 18.79 -2.62 16.73
CA ASP A 90 18.84 -3.96 16.13
C ASP A 90 17.87 -4.11 14.95
N THR A 91 17.05 -3.09 14.66
CA THR A 91 16.03 -3.13 13.61
C THR A 91 16.63 -3.38 12.23
N PRO A 92 17.70 -2.68 11.79
CA PRO A 92 18.36 -2.95 10.51
C PRO A 92 18.82 -4.39 10.37
N ASP A 93 19.42 -4.99 11.40
CA ASP A 93 19.87 -6.38 11.35
C ASP A 93 18.71 -7.36 11.41
N PHE A 94 17.65 -7.03 12.16
CA PHE A 94 16.44 -7.84 12.23
C PHE A 94 15.69 -7.89 10.90
N ILE A 95 15.61 -6.79 10.16
CA ILE A 95 14.86 -6.71 8.89
C ILE A 95 15.68 -7.19 7.69
N LYS A 96 17.01 -7.14 7.76
CA LYS A 96 17.93 -7.49 6.68
C LYS A 96 17.72 -8.91 6.16
N GLY A 97 17.48 -9.03 4.85
CA GLY A 97 17.32 -10.30 4.14
C GLY A 97 15.97 -10.98 4.39
N LYS A 98 15.02 -10.31 5.05
CA LYS A 98 13.66 -10.82 5.20
C LYS A 98 12.80 -10.43 4.01
N LYS A 99 12.08 -11.43 3.52
CA LYS A 99 11.10 -11.27 2.46
C LYS A 99 9.75 -10.90 3.04
N TYR A 100 9.30 -9.69 2.76
CA TYR A 100 7.96 -9.22 3.08
C TYR A 100 7.06 -9.27 1.84
N PRO A 101 5.73 -9.40 2.01
CA PRO A 101 4.78 -9.34 0.89
C PRO A 101 4.90 -8.08 0.03
N TYR A 102 5.51 -7.02 0.55
CA TYR A 102 5.71 -5.73 -0.11
C TYR A 102 7.11 -5.48 -0.66
N GLY A 103 8.11 -6.32 -0.36
CA GLY A 103 9.49 -6.16 -0.83
C GLY A 103 10.49 -6.88 0.06
N GLU A 104 11.74 -6.91 -0.37
CA GLU A 104 12.86 -7.30 0.50
C GLU A 104 13.25 -6.08 1.37
N TRP A 105 13.75 -6.35 2.56
CA TRP A 105 14.26 -5.35 3.51
C TRP A 105 15.71 -5.65 3.88
#